data_AF-A0A963J0M9-F1
#
_entry.id   AF-A0A963J0M9-F1
#
_cell.length_a   1.000
_cell.length_b   1.000
_cell.length_c   1.000
_cell.angle_alpha   90.00
_cell.angle_beta   90.00
_cell.angle_gamma   90.00
#
_symmetry.space_group_name_H-M   'P 1'
#
loop_
_entity.id
_entity.type
_entity.pdbx_description
1 polymer ?
#
loop_
_entity_poly.entity_id
_entity_poly.type
_entity_poly.pdbx_seq_one_letter_code
_entity_poly.pdbx_strand_id
1 'polypeptide(L)'
;WRVVPNLWGLIVGRPGVMKSPALGEVLKPLHRLESTEREQWQVAHEAWELDTKVAELAGKANEKQAAAVAVKDPAKARALLAPTDQPTEPTMRRYVVNDSTVEALADLLVENPWGLLVYRDEVHGLLCSMDRQGQEGARGFYLTGYDGNQGHAVDRIGRGHSYVPRVCMAMLGGIQPGKVQSYVREAVNGGAGDDGLLQRFGLAVWPDIQQEFKLVDRWPDTPAKQAAWAVFERLNGLLPATDDDPQEWRFSPEAQAIFYEWLIPFETGIRGEDLHPALVSHLAKWRKLIPALALIFALVDTPDTNGVIHERELIRALAWAEHLRPHAERLYAAALIPETTGAHALLAKIKGGKLCDGDGLLWESFTPRLVAVKSWAGLNSVDSVRKAAELLADYGWLARETAPTGSAGGRPSERYLIHPALLAGGKA
;
A
#
# COMPACT_ATOMS: atom_id res chain seq x y z
N TRP A 1 9.51 -16.86 15.11
CA TRP A 1 8.09 -16.53 14.90
C TRP A 1 7.73 -16.81 13.45
N ARG A 2 6.43 -16.94 13.10
CA ARG A 2 5.98 -17.15 11.72
C ARG A 2 5.64 -15.81 11.05
N VAL A 3 5.91 -15.69 9.77
CA VAL A 3 5.58 -14.53 8.93
C VAL A 3 4.84 -15.00 7.68
N VAL A 4 3.69 -14.39 7.39
CA VAL A 4 2.99 -14.55 6.10
C VAL A 4 3.54 -13.50 5.13
N PRO A 5 3.94 -13.88 3.89
CA PRO A 5 4.50 -12.95 2.90
C PRO A 5 3.45 -12.04 2.24
N ASN A 6 2.50 -11.52 3.03
CA ASN A 6 1.50 -10.56 2.61
C ASN A 6 2.01 -9.12 2.80
N LEU A 7 2.14 -8.38 1.70
CA LEU A 7 2.79 -7.06 1.67
C LEU A 7 1.88 -6.00 1.05
N TRP A 8 1.99 -4.78 1.55
CA TRP A 8 1.27 -3.62 1.03
C TRP A 8 2.25 -2.61 0.42
N GLY A 9 1.97 -2.19 -0.81
CA GLY A 9 2.76 -1.27 -1.60
C GLY A 9 2.01 -0.01 -2.01
N LEU A 10 2.77 1.07 -2.15
CA LEU A 10 2.25 2.40 -2.46
C LEU A 10 3.22 3.13 -3.37
N ILE A 11 2.75 3.65 -4.50
CA ILE A 11 3.57 4.47 -5.40
C ILE A 11 3.12 5.93 -5.27
N VAL A 12 4.00 6.77 -4.73
CA VAL A 12 3.77 8.20 -4.60
C VAL A 12 4.34 8.93 -5.81
N GLY A 13 3.51 9.73 -6.48
CA GLY A 13 4.00 10.56 -7.59
C GLY A 13 2.93 11.49 -8.15
N ARG A 14 3.35 12.58 -8.80
CA ARG A 14 2.41 13.60 -9.32
C ARG A 14 1.49 13.01 -10.40
N PRO A 15 0.34 13.62 -10.68
CA PRO A 15 -0.40 13.33 -11.90
C PRO A 15 0.51 13.45 -13.13
N GLY A 16 0.37 12.56 -14.11
CA GLY A 16 1.14 12.59 -15.36
C GLY A 16 2.51 11.89 -15.35
N VAL A 17 3.00 11.38 -14.21
CA VAL A 17 4.33 10.71 -14.13
C VAL A 17 4.30 9.22 -14.51
N MET A 18 3.27 8.79 -15.24
CA MET A 18 3.10 7.41 -15.73
C MET A 18 3.06 6.31 -14.64
N LYS A 19 2.53 6.62 -13.44
CA LYS A 19 2.29 5.61 -12.39
C LYS A 19 1.31 4.52 -12.83
N SER A 20 0.14 4.92 -13.33
CA SER A 20 -0.94 4.00 -13.71
C SER A 20 -0.54 3.06 -14.84
N PRO A 21 0.15 3.52 -15.91
CA PRO A 21 0.75 2.62 -16.90
C PRO A 21 1.72 1.61 -16.29
N ALA A 22 2.63 2.03 -15.40
CA ALA A 22 3.59 1.12 -14.77
C ALA A 22 2.91 0.07 -13.88
N LEU A 23 1.93 0.47 -13.06
CA LEU A 23 1.11 -0.45 -12.26
C LEU A 23 0.32 -1.41 -13.16
N GLY A 24 -0.26 -0.90 -14.25
CA GLY A 24 -1.01 -1.69 -15.22
C GLY A 24 -0.15 -2.79 -15.87
N GLU A 25 1.11 -2.52 -16.19
CA GLU A 25 2.04 -3.55 -16.70
C GLU A 25 2.28 -4.67 -15.68
N VAL A 26 2.48 -4.32 -14.40
CA VAL A 26 2.74 -5.29 -13.32
C VAL A 26 1.52 -6.16 -13.03
N LEU A 27 0.30 -5.67 -13.30
CA LEU A 27 -0.95 -6.43 -13.12
C LEU A 27 -1.28 -7.40 -14.27
N LYS A 28 -0.65 -7.26 -15.45
CA LYS A 28 -0.96 -8.09 -16.63
C LYS A 28 -0.87 -9.60 -16.36
N PRO A 29 0.12 -10.14 -15.63
CA PRO A 29 0.16 -11.57 -15.33
C PRO A 29 -1.07 -12.03 -14.53
N LEU A 30 -1.51 -11.25 -13.55
CA LEU A 30 -2.69 -11.57 -12.74
C LEU A 30 -3.97 -11.54 -13.57
N HIS A 31 -4.15 -10.52 -14.41
CA HIS A 31 -5.31 -10.45 -15.31
C HIS A 31 -5.36 -11.61 -16.31
N ARG A 32 -4.20 -12.08 -16.78
CA ARG A 32 -4.11 -13.25 -17.66
C ARG A 32 -4.55 -14.52 -16.92
N LEU A 33 -4.04 -14.75 -15.72
CA LEU A 33 -4.46 -15.89 -14.89
C LEU A 33 -5.97 -15.83 -14.61
N GLU A 34 -6.49 -14.66 -14.24
CA GLU A 34 -7.91 -14.47 -13.97
C GLU A 34 -8.79 -14.71 -15.21
N SER A 35 -8.30 -14.38 -16.40
CA SER A 35 -9.00 -14.71 -17.66
C SER A 35 -9.12 -16.22 -17.85
N THR A 36 -8.04 -16.97 -17.62
CA THR A 36 -8.04 -18.43 -17.70
C THR A 36 -8.98 -19.06 -16.67
N GLU A 37 -8.92 -18.60 -15.41
CA GLU A 37 -9.83 -19.07 -14.34
C GLU A 37 -11.29 -18.78 -14.68
N ARG A 38 -11.59 -17.63 -15.31
CA ARG A 38 -12.95 -17.27 -15.74
C ARG A 38 -13.47 -18.21 -16.82
N GLU A 39 -12.64 -18.54 -17.82
CA GLU A 39 -13.01 -19.45 -18.89
C GLU A 39 -13.30 -20.86 -18.33
N GLN A 40 -12.45 -21.35 -17.44
CA GLN A 40 -12.64 -22.64 -16.78
C GLN A 40 -13.89 -22.66 -15.89
N TRP A 41 -14.07 -21.61 -15.09
CA TRP A 41 -15.25 -21.44 -14.26
C TRP A 41 -16.53 -21.38 -15.10
N GLN A 42 -16.53 -20.66 -16.23
CA GLN A 42 -17.71 -20.56 -17.09
C GLN A 42 -18.15 -21.94 -17.60
N VAL A 43 -17.21 -22.75 -18.08
CA VAL A 43 -17.50 -24.13 -18.51
C VAL A 43 -18.03 -24.98 -17.35
N ALA A 44 -17.40 -24.90 -16.18
CA ALA A 44 -17.84 -25.64 -14.99
C ALA A 44 -19.22 -25.19 -14.50
N HIS A 45 -19.50 -23.89 -14.57
CA HIS A 45 -20.76 -23.29 -14.14
C HIS A 45 -21.90 -23.66 -15.07
N GLU A 46 -21.68 -23.64 -16.39
CA GLU A 46 -22.66 -24.13 -17.38
C GLU A 46 -23.00 -25.62 -17.15
N ALA A 47 -22.01 -26.45 -16.85
CA ALA A 47 -22.22 -27.86 -16.49
C ALA A 47 -23.01 -28.00 -15.18
N TRP A 48 -22.64 -27.25 -14.15
CA TRP A 48 -23.31 -27.23 -12.87
C TRP A 48 -24.78 -26.79 -12.97
N GLU A 49 -25.10 -25.78 -13.79
CA GLU A 49 -26.49 -25.36 -14.02
C GLU A 49 -27.34 -26.48 -14.62
N LEU A 50 -26.77 -27.26 -15.54
CA LEU A 50 -27.45 -28.40 -16.16
C LEU A 50 -27.66 -29.52 -15.12
N ASP A 51 -26.62 -29.87 -14.37
CA ASP A 51 -26.69 -30.89 -13.32
C ASP A 51 -27.69 -30.51 -12.23
N THR A 52 -27.76 -29.23 -11.86
CA THR A 52 -28.74 -28.70 -10.91
C THR A 52 -30.16 -28.87 -11.44
N LYS A 53 -30.42 -28.52 -12.71
CA LYS A 53 -31.72 -28.74 -13.36
C LYS A 53 -32.10 -30.23 -13.40
N VAL A 54 -31.14 -31.12 -13.66
CA VAL A 54 -31.37 -32.57 -13.64
C VAL A 54 -31.74 -33.04 -12.23
N ALA A 55 -31.02 -32.59 -11.20
CA ALA A 55 -31.31 -32.91 -9.81
C ALA A 55 -32.69 -32.39 -9.36
N GLU A 56 -33.07 -31.18 -9.77
CA GLU A 56 -34.41 -30.63 -9.51
C GLU A 56 -35.53 -31.44 -10.18
N LEU A 57 -35.33 -31.87 -11.44
CA LEU A 57 -36.30 -32.71 -12.15
C LEU A 57 -36.44 -34.08 -11.50
N ALA A 58 -35.33 -34.68 -11.06
CA ALA A 58 -35.33 -35.92 -10.29
C ALA A 58 -36.08 -35.75 -8.96
N GLY A 59 -35.83 -34.66 -8.23
CA GLY A 59 -36.56 -34.33 -7.00
C GLY A 59 -38.06 -34.22 -7.23
N LYS A 60 -38.50 -33.50 -8.26
CA LYS A 60 -39.94 -33.40 -8.63
C LYS A 60 -40.55 -34.75 -9.02
N ALA A 61 -39.77 -35.62 -9.68
CA ALA A 61 -40.23 -36.97 -10.01
C ALA A 61 -40.37 -37.84 -8.75
N ASN A 62 -39.42 -37.74 -7.83
CA ASN A 62 -39.45 -38.43 -6.54
C ASN A 62 -40.62 -37.97 -5.67
N GLU A 63 -40.92 -36.67 -5.62
CA GLU A 63 -42.11 -36.12 -4.93
C GLU A 63 -43.40 -36.72 -5.47
N LYS A 64 -43.55 -36.79 -6.80
CA LYS A 64 -44.73 -37.41 -7.44
C LYS A 64 -44.85 -38.90 -7.10
N GLN A 65 -43.74 -39.63 -7.12
CA GLN A 65 -43.74 -41.06 -6.75
C GLN A 65 -44.03 -41.27 -5.26
N ALA A 66 -43.48 -40.42 -4.39
CA ALA A 66 -43.71 -40.45 -2.96
C ALA A 66 -45.19 -40.22 -2.64
N ALA A 67 -45.83 -39.23 -3.28
CA ALA A 67 -47.26 -38.96 -3.12
C ALA A 67 -48.14 -40.17 -3.49
N ALA A 68 -47.77 -40.92 -4.54
CA ALA A 68 -48.52 -42.09 -4.98
C ALA A 68 -48.44 -43.29 -4.01
N VAL A 69 -47.35 -43.42 -3.25
CA VAL A 69 -47.13 -44.55 -2.32
C VAL A 69 -47.30 -44.19 -0.85
N ALA A 70 -47.40 -42.90 -0.50
CA ALA A 70 -47.43 -42.40 0.87
C ALA A 70 -48.47 -43.06 1.79
N VAL A 71 -49.65 -43.41 1.28
CA VAL A 71 -50.71 -44.07 2.07
C VAL A 71 -50.45 -45.56 2.26
N LYS A 72 -49.81 -46.22 1.28
CA LYS A 72 -49.61 -47.68 1.27
C LYS A 72 -48.29 -48.11 1.89
N ASP A 73 -47.25 -47.31 1.72
CA ASP A 73 -45.90 -47.56 2.20
C ASP A 73 -45.22 -46.22 2.56
N PRO A 74 -45.49 -45.72 3.78
CA PRO A 74 -44.91 -44.47 4.27
C PRO A 74 -43.38 -44.50 4.34
N ALA A 75 -42.78 -45.68 4.58
CA ALA A 75 -41.32 -45.83 4.64
C ALA A 75 -40.69 -45.61 3.27
N LYS A 76 -41.28 -46.18 2.22
CA LYS A 76 -40.84 -45.97 0.83
C LYS A 76 -41.04 -44.53 0.36
N ALA A 77 -42.16 -43.89 0.71
CA ALA A 77 -42.39 -42.48 0.41
C ALA A 77 -41.33 -41.58 1.08
N ARG A 78 -40.97 -41.86 2.34
CA ARG A 78 -39.92 -41.13 3.04
C ARG A 78 -38.54 -41.28 2.39
N ALA A 79 -38.20 -42.48 1.90
CA ALA A 79 -36.93 -42.71 1.20
C ALA A 79 -36.83 -41.92 -0.11
N LEU A 80 -37.94 -41.78 -0.86
CA LEU A 80 -38.00 -40.98 -2.08
C LEU A 80 -37.86 -39.48 -1.82
N LEU A 81 -38.33 -39.00 -0.67
CA LEU A 81 -38.22 -37.59 -0.24
C LEU A 81 -36.90 -37.27 0.48
N ALA A 82 -35.97 -38.23 0.55
CA ALA A 82 -34.64 -37.93 1.06
C ALA A 82 -34.00 -36.83 0.19
N PRO A 83 -33.30 -35.84 0.80
CA PRO A 83 -32.64 -34.79 0.04
C PRO A 83 -31.72 -35.40 -1.01
N THR A 84 -31.93 -35.05 -2.27
CA THR A 84 -30.98 -35.39 -3.33
C THR A 84 -29.74 -34.54 -3.15
N ASP A 85 -28.56 -35.13 -3.29
CA ASP A 85 -27.31 -34.38 -3.33
C ASP A 85 -27.38 -33.38 -4.48
N GLN A 86 -27.40 -32.09 -4.14
CA GLN A 86 -27.29 -31.03 -5.12
C GLN A 86 -25.82 -30.87 -5.50
N PRO A 87 -25.52 -30.68 -6.81
CA PRO A 87 -24.15 -30.44 -7.22
C PRO A 87 -23.65 -29.13 -6.59
N THR A 88 -22.41 -29.14 -6.12
CA THR A 88 -21.78 -27.95 -5.51
C THR A 88 -21.48 -26.91 -6.58
N GLU A 89 -21.90 -25.67 -6.34
CA GLU A 89 -21.62 -24.57 -7.26
C GLU A 89 -20.10 -24.33 -7.37
N PRO A 90 -19.55 -24.27 -8.58
CA PRO A 90 -18.13 -23.98 -8.75
C PRO A 90 -17.83 -22.52 -8.39
N THR A 91 -16.77 -22.31 -7.62
CA THR A 91 -16.27 -20.97 -7.30
C THR A 91 -15.24 -20.52 -8.34
N MET A 92 -15.22 -19.22 -8.63
CA MET A 92 -14.21 -18.63 -9.52
C MET A 92 -13.01 -18.16 -8.68
N ARG A 93 -11.81 -18.67 -8.99
CA ARG A 93 -10.59 -18.13 -8.39
C ARG A 93 -10.34 -16.71 -8.90
N ARG A 94 -10.22 -15.76 -7.98
CA ARG A 94 -9.96 -14.34 -8.23
C ARG A 94 -8.62 -13.95 -7.63
N TYR A 95 -7.95 -13.01 -8.28
CA TYR A 95 -6.64 -12.52 -7.83
C TYR A 95 -6.69 -11.06 -7.42
N VAL A 96 -7.47 -10.24 -8.13
CA VAL A 96 -7.48 -8.79 -7.96
C VAL A 96 -8.90 -8.31 -7.67
N VAL A 97 -9.02 -7.44 -6.67
CA VAL A 97 -10.26 -6.74 -6.33
C VAL A 97 -10.02 -5.24 -6.40
N ASN A 98 -10.81 -4.56 -7.22
CA ASN A 98 -10.65 -3.13 -7.45
C ASN A 98 -11.59 -2.30 -6.62
N ASP A 99 -12.87 -2.67 -6.51
CA ASP A 99 -13.86 -1.94 -5.72
C ASP A 99 -14.86 -2.90 -5.08
N SER A 100 -14.80 -3.00 -3.76
CA SER A 100 -15.66 -3.88 -2.98
C SER A 100 -15.97 -3.24 -1.64
N THR A 101 -17.17 -3.51 -1.13
CA THR A 101 -17.46 -3.30 0.28
C THR A 101 -16.71 -4.35 1.11
N VAL A 102 -16.60 -4.15 2.42
CA VAL A 102 -15.91 -5.08 3.32
C VAL A 102 -16.62 -6.43 3.37
N GLU A 103 -17.94 -6.43 3.24
CA GLU A 103 -18.77 -7.62 3.14
C GLU A 103 -18.45 -8.46 1.93
N ALA A 104 -18.50 -7.83 0.75
CA ALA A 104 -18.19 -8.52 -0.49
C ALA A 104 -16.75 -9.01 -0.48
N LEU A 105 -15.83 -8.25 0.12
CA LEU A 105 -14.45 -8.66 0.28
C LEU A 105 -14.29 -9.85 1.23
N ALA A 106 -15.07 -9.91 2.32
CA ALA A 106 -15.08 -11.05 3.23
C ALA A 106 -15.61 -12.31 2.54
N ASP A 107 -16.74 -12.21 1.82
CA ASP A 107 -17.31 -13.31 1.04
C ASP A 107 -16.30 -13.82 -0.01
N LEU A 108 -15.64 -12.90 -0.73
CA LEU A 108 -14.59 -13.25 -1.68
C LEU A 108 -13.39 -13.95 -1.03
N LEU A 109 -13.01 -13.60 0.20
CA LEU A 109 -11.90 -14.26 0.91
C LEU A 109 -12.28 -15.66 1.42
N VAL A 110 -13.57 -15.95 1.61
CA VAL A 110 -14.04 -17.33 1.87
C VAL A 110 -13.85 -18.17 0.61
N GLU A 111 -14.24 -17.63 -0.55
CA GLU A 111 -14.09 -18.30 -1.85
C GLU A 111 -12.63 -18.41 -2.30
N ASN A 112 -11.77 -17.49 -1.86
CA ASN A 112 -10.38 -17.36 -2.29
C ASN A 112 -9.40 -17.49 -1.11
N PRO A 113 -9.15 -18.72 -0.62
CA PRO A 113 -8.37 -18.96 0.61
C PRO A 113 -6.87 -18.61 0.48
N TRP A 114 -6.36 -18.44 -0.76
CA TRP A 114 -5.01 -17.94 -1.04
C TRP A 114 -4.86 -16.42 -0.83
N GLY A 115 -5.97 -15.71 -0.62
CA GLY A 115 -6.01 -14.26 -0.45
C GLY A 115 -6.18 -13.50 -1.76
N LEU A 116 -6.27 -12.18 -1.64
CA LEU A 116 -6.61 -11.27 -2.74
C LEU A 116 -5.66 -10.07 -2.76
N LEU A 117 -5.42 -9.52 -3.96
CA LEU A 117 -4.81 -8.20 -4.12
C LEU A 117 -5.91 -7.14 -4.22
N VAL A 118 -6.01 -6.25 -3.24
CA VAL A 118 -6.80 -5.03 -3.37
C VAL A 118 -5.98 -3.97 -4.10
N TYR A 119 -6.39 -3.69 -5.33
CA TYR A 119 -5.73 -2.72 -6.19
C TYR A 119 -6.54 -1.43 -6.29
N ARG A 120 -5.88 -0.29 -6.04
CA ARG A 120 -6.47 1.05 -6.22
C ARG A 120 -5.49 1.96 -6.96
N ASP A 121 -5.81 2.37 -8.18
CA ASP A 121 -4.97 3.34 -8.91
C ASP A 121 -4.82 4.67 -8.14
N GLU A 122 -5.81 5.00 -7.30
CA GLU A 122 -5.75 6.07 -6.30
C GLU A 122 -6.22 5.57 -4.93
N VAL A 123 -5.28 5.23 -4.05
CA VAL A 123 -5.52 4.66 -2.72
C VAL A 123 -6.13 5.68 -1.75
N HIS A 124 -5.93 6.98 -1.97
CA HIS A 124 -6.41 8.02 -1.07
C HIS A 124 -7.92 7.93 -0.80
N GLY A 125 -8.73 7.61 -1.82
CA GLY A 125 -10.18 7.46 -1.65
C GLY A 125 -10.55 6.34 -0.68
N LEU A 126 -9.84 5.21 -0.74
CA LEU A 126 -10.02 4.08 0.16
C LEU A 126 -9.61 4.46 1.59
N LEU A 127 -8.45 5.10 1.76
CA LEU A 127 -7.96 5.55 3.08
C LEU A 127 -8.98 6.48 3.75
N CYS A 128 -9.36 7.57 3.07
CA CYS A 128 -10.35 8.51 3.59
C CYS A 128 -11.72 7.87 3.86
N SER A 129 -12.10 6.82 3.12
CA SER A 129 -13.36 6.11 3.37
C SER A 129 -13.33 5.36 4.70
N MET A 130 -12.18 4.76 5.05
CA MET A 130 -11.98 4.05 6.32
C MET A 130 -11.85 4.99 7.52
N ASP A 131 -11.49 6.26 7.29
CA ASP A 131 -11.40 7.28 8.34
C ASP A 131 -12.75 7.96 8.66
N ARG A 132 -13.82 7.65 7.92
CA ARG A 132 -15.16 8.19 8.20
C ARG A 132 -15.73 7.58 9.48
N GLN A 133 -16.44 8.40 10.25
CA GLN A 133 -17.18 7.94 11.41
C GLN A 133 -18.18 6.84 11.01
N GLY A 134 -18.20 5.73 11.75
CA GLY A 134 -19.01 4.54 11.43
C GLY A 134 -18.33 3.54 10.49
N GLN A 135 -17.07 3.76 10.09
CA GLN A 135 -16.26 2.83 9.28
C GLN A 135 -15.14 2.15 10.10
N GLU A 136 -15.24 2.16 11.42
CA GLU A 136 -14.24 1.58 12.33
C GLU A 136 -14.10 0.06 12.10
N GLY A 137 -15.22 -0.63 11.84
CA GLY A 137 -15.21 -2.05 11.49
C GLY A 137 -14.51 -2.34 10.15
N ALA A 138 -14.71 -1.47 9.16
CA ALA A 138 -14.02 -1.57 7.88
C ALA A 138 -12.51 -1.38 8.05
N ARG A 139 -12.12 -0.32 8.76
CA ARG A 139 -10.72 -0.04 9.07
C ARG A 139 -10.07 -1.22 9.80
N GLY A 140 -10.73 -1.76 10.83
CA GLY A 140 -10.30 -2.95 11.55
C GLY A 140 -10.07 -4.16 10.63
N PHE A 141 -11.01 -4.42 9.72
CA PHE A 141 -10.90 -5.51 8.75
C PHE A 141 -9.65 -5.40 7.86
N TYR A 142 -9.39 -4.22 7.30
CA TYR A 142 -8.17 -4.00 6.50
C TYR A 142 -6.90 -4.18 7.35
N LEU A 143 -6.87 -3.69 8.59
CA LEU A 143 -5.72 -3.86 9.48
C LEU A 143 -5.43 -5.32 9.79
N THR A 144 -6.46 -6.13 10.02
CA THR A 144 -6.37 -7.59 10.17
C THR A 144 -5.81 -8.23 8.90
N GLY A 145 -6.26 -7.75 7.73
CA GLY A 145 -5.82 -8.19 6.42
C GLY A 145 -4.31 -8.11 6.19
N TYR A 146 -3.63 -7.16 6.84
CA TYR A 146 -2.18 -7.03 6.72
C TYR A 146 -1.45 -8.28 7.21
N ASP A 147 -1.72 -8.76 8.43
CA ASP A 147 -0.97 -9.88 9.00
C ASP A 147 -1.22 -11.19 8.24
N GLY A 148 -2.39 -11.32 7.61
CA GLY A 148 -2.66 -12.38 6.63
C GLY A 148 -2.98 -13.75 7.23
N ASN A 149 -3.04 -13.86 8.56
CA ASN A 149 -3.18 -15.14 9.27
C ASN A 149 -4.30 -15.17 10.31
N GLN A 150 -5.04 -14.09 10.48
CA GLN A 150 -6.13 -14.00 11.46
C GLN A 150 -7.46 -14.30 10.79
N GLY A 151 -8.29 -15.09 11.45
CA GLY A 151 -9.67 -15.30 11.05
C GLY A 151 -10.56 -14.11 11.42
N HIS A 152 -11.69 -13.99 10.73
CA HIS A 152 -12.66 -12.92 10.97
C HIS A 152 -14.08 -13.45 10.82
N ALA A 153 -14.87 -13.39 11.90
CA ALA A 153 -16.28 -13.72 11.89
C ALA A 153 -17.09 -12.48 11.46
N VAL A 154 -17.99 -12.68 10.49
CA VAL A 154 -18.94 -11.68 10.01
C VAL A 154 -20.34 -12.19 10.33
N ASP A 155 -20.91 -11.66 11.40
CA ASP A 155 -22.25 -11.99 11.85
C ASP A 155 -23.23 -10.87 11.49
N ARG A 156 -24.27 -11.19 10.73
CA ARG A 156 -25.27 -10.20 10.31
C ARG A 156 -26.70 -10.71 10.48
N ILE A 157 -27.52 -9.86 11.09
CA ILE A 157 -28.97 -10.07 11.16
C ILE A 157 -29.51 -10.15 9.72
N GLY A 158 -30.09 -11.30 9.36
CA GLY A 158 -30.71 -11.56 8.06
C GLY A 158 -29.82 -12.20 6.98
N ARG A 159 -28.48 -12.09 7.07
CA ARG A 159 -27.54 -12.77 6.14
C ARG A 159 -26.84 -14.00 6.75
N GLY A 160 -27.03 -14.25 8.04
CA GLY A 160 -26.44 -15.39 8.74
C GLY A 160 -25.02 -15.12 9.24
N HIS A 161 -24.30 -16.21 9.47
CA HIS A 161 -22.93 -16.24 9.98
C HIS A 161 -21.98 -16.60 8.83
N SER A 162 -21.00 -15.75 8.54
CA SER A 162 -19.90 -16.05 7.61
C SER A 162 -18.58 -15.97 8.38
N TYR A 163 -17.66 -16.88 8.12
CA TYR A 163 -16.35 -16.91 8.78
C TYR A 163 -15.25 -16.98 7.73
N VAL A 164 -14.41 -15.96 7.71
CA VAL A 164 -13.19 -15.95 6.90
C VAL A 164 -12.09 -16.63 7.73
N PRO A 165 -11.55 -17.79 7.31
CA PRO A 165 -10.53 -18.49 8.09
C PRO A 165 -9.25 -17.67 8.26
N ARG A 166 -8.86 -16.95 7.21
CA ARG A 166 -7.67 -16.10 7.16
C ARG A 166 -7.94 -14.88 6.29
N VAL A 167 -7.95 -13.69 6.88
CA VAL A 167 -8.02 -12.44 6.11
C VAL A 167 -6.63 -12.17 5.53
N CYS A 168 -6.36 -12.70 4.34
CA CYS A 168 -5.10 -12.47 3.61
C CYS A 168 -5.34 -11.54 2.43
N MET A 169 -4.91 -10.29 2.58
CA MET A 169 -5.12 -9.27 1.56
C MET A 169 -3.88 -8.42 1.37
N ALA A 170 -3.32 -8.49 0.18
CA ALA A 170 -2.28 -7.56 -0.26
C ALA A 170 -2.94 -6.26 -0.73
N MET A 171 -2.22 -5.15 -0.63
CA MET A 171 -2.68 -3.87 -1.17
C MET A 171 -1.63 -3.27 -2.08
N LEU A 172 -2.07 -2.75 -3.22
CA LEU A 172 -1.21 -2.02 -4.14
C LEU A 172 -1.96 -0.83 -4.70
N GLY A 173 -1.27 0.30 -4.79
CA GLY A 173 -1.86 1.41 -5.50
C GLY A 173 -1.03 2.68 -5.59
N GLY A 174 -1.60 3.67 -6.27
CA GLY A 174 -1.00 4.98 -6.45
C GLY A 174 -1.54 6.00 -5.46
N ILE A 175 -0.73 7.01 -5.14
CA ILE A 175 -1.19 8.22 -4.45
C ILE A 175 -0.42 9.45 -4.92
N GLN A 176 -1.06 10.61 -4.80
CA GLN A 176 -0.43 11.89 -5.13
C GLN A 176 0.35 12.45 -3.94
N PRO A 177 1.49 13.15 -4.15
CA PRO A 177 2.26 13.80 -3.10
C PRO A 177 1.43 14.64 -2.14
N GLY A 178 0.62 15.58 -2.64
CA GLY A 178 -0.16 16.46 -1.76
C GLY A 178 -1.16 15.69 -0.88
N LYS A 179 -1.78 14.65 -1.44
CA LYS A 179 -2.75 13.78 -0.74
C LYS A 179 -2.09 12.91 0.32
N VAL A 180 -0.94 12.32 0.03
CA VAL A 180 -0.23 11.52 1.04
C VAL A 180 0.34 12.39 2.15
N GLN A 181 0.82 13.60 1.81
CA GLN A 181 1.31 14.56 2.80
C GLN A 181 0.21 15.02 3.76
N SER A 182 -0.98 15.34 3.24
CA SER A 182 -2.13 15.69 4.09
C SER A 182 -2.53 14.52 4.99
N TYR A 183 -2.61 13.32 4.43
CA TYR A 183 -2.97 12.12 5.16
C TYR A 183 -2.00 11.82 6.32
N VAL A 184 -0.69 11.85 6.03
CA VAL A 184 0.37 11.66 7.02
C VAL A 184 0.27 12.70 8.15
N ARG A 185 0.02 13.96 7.82
CA ARG A 185 -0.10 15.04 8.80
C ARG A 185 -1.30 14.86 9.73
N GLU A 186 -2.45 14.48 9.18
CA GLU A 186 -3.66 14.21 9.96
C GLU A 186 -3.47 13.03 10.90
N ALA A 187 -2.81 11.96 10.41
CA ALA A 187 -2.51 10.78 11.23
C ALA A 187 -1.52 11.10 12.38
N VAL A 188 -0.50 11.93 12.14
CA VAL A 188 0.53 12.25 13.14
C VAL A 188 0.05 13.22 14.22
N ASN A 189 -0.83 14.17 13.90
CA ASN A 189 -1.30 15.18 14.85
C ASN A 189 -2.41 14.68 15.80
N GLY A 190 -2.52 13.36 16.01
CA GLY A 190 -3.54 12.75 16.87
C GLY A 190 -4.94 12.70 16.25
N GLY A 191 -5.06 12.74 14.92
CA GLY A 191 -6.32 12.49 14.22
C GLY A 191 -6.71 11.00 14.18
N ALA A 192 -7.82 10.68 13.50
CA ALA A 192 -8.35 9.32 13.36
C ALA A 192 -7.41 8.28 12.70
N GLY A 193 -6.23 8.71 12.22
CA GLY A 193 -5.25 7.89 11.49
C GLY A 193 -4.11 7.26 12.31
N ASP A 194 -4.08 7.42 13.64
CA ASP A 194 -2.99 6.98 14.52
C ASP A 194 -3.04 5.49 14.93
N ASP A 195 -3.49 4.60 14.04
CA ASP A 195 -3.63 3.16 14.32
C ASP A 195 -2.68 2.26 13.51
N GLY A 196 -1.75 2.89 12.78
CA GLY A 196 -0.73 2.19 12.02
C GLY A 196 -1.16 1.74 10.62
N LEU A 197 -2.30 2.19 10.07
CA LEU A 197 -2.72 1.79 8.71
C LEU A 197 -1.66 2.15 7.65
N LEU A 198 -1.21 3.40 7.62
CA LEU A 198 -0.21 3.86 6.65
C LEU A 198 1.14 3.15 6.84
N GLN A 199 1.49 2.87 8.11
CA GLN A 199 2.72 2.21 8.51
C GLN A 199 2.84 0.78 7.96
N ARG A 200 1.72 0.16 7.54
CA ARG A 200 1.68 -1.16 6.91
C ARG A 200 2.07 -1.13 5.42
N PHE A 201 2.04 0.03 4.76
CA PHE A 201 2.56 0.20 3.39
C PHE A 201 4.10 0.22 3.38
N GLY A 202 4.72 -0.87 3.84
CA GLY A 202 6.18 -0.99 3.96
C GLY A 202 6.92 -0.97 2.63
N LEU A 203 6.24 -1.22 1.51
CA LEU A 203 6.77 -1.09 0.15
C LEU A 203 6.45 0.27 -0.48
N ALA A 204 6.23 1.31 0.32
CA ALA A 204 5.98 2.65 -0.20
C ALA A 204 7.22 3.22 -0.89
N VAL A 205 7.08 3.65 -2.14
CA VAL A 205 8.13 4.33 -2.91
C VAL A 205 7.68 5.73 -3.29
N TRP A 206 8.58 6.69 -3.11
CA TRP A 206 8.39 8.09 -3.53
C TRP A 206 9.64 8.55 -4.27
N PRO A 207 9.79 8.14 -5.55
CA PRO A 207 10.95 8.47 -6.35
C PRO A 207 10.95 9.95 -6.78
N ASP A 208 12.15 10.50 -6.99
CA ASP A 208 12.31 11.74 -7.71
C ASP A 208 12.12 11.52 -9.20
N ILE A 209 11.54 12.52 -9.87
CA ILE A 209 11.28 12.48 -11.30
C ILE A 209 12.51 13.07 -11.99
N GLN A 210 13.09 12.32 -12.93
CA GLN A 210 14.15 12.84 -13.79
C GLN A 210 13.62 14.03 -14.59
N GLN A 211 14.36 15.15 -14.58
CA GLN A 211 13.96 16.36 -15.30
C GLN A 211 14.05 16.17 -16.82
N GLU A 212 15.04 15.40 -17.26
CA GLU A 212 15.23 15.07 -18.66
C GLU A 212 14.23 13.98 -19.07
N PHE A 213 13.32 14.31 -19.98
CA PHE A 213 12.46 13.31 -20.61
C PHE A 213 13.27 12.50 -21.61
N LYS A 214 13.31 11.18 -21.41
CA LYS A 214 13.93 10.23 -22.35
C LYS A 214 12.83 9.38 -22.97
N LEU A 215 12.61 9.56 -24.27
CA LEU A 215 11.73 8.69 -25.04
C LEU A 215 12.40 7.31 -25.14
N VAL A 216 11.77 6.30 -24.55
CA VAL A 216 12.18 4.90 -24.68
C VAL A 216 11.05 4.15 -25.37
N ASP A 217 11.13 4.07 -26.69
CA ASP A 217 10.27 3.22 -27.52
C ASP A 217 11.07 1.98 -27.92
N ARG A 218 10.98 0.93 -27.09
CA ARG A 218 11.68 -0.33 -27.31
C ARG A 218 10.70 -1.48 -27.33
N TRP A 219 10.91 -2.42 -28.24
CA TRP A 219 10.21 -3.70 -28.21
C TRP A 219 10.42 -4.39 -26.85
N PRO A 220 9.36 -4.96 -26.24
CA PRO A 220 9.51 -5.73 -25.02
C PRO A 220 10.48 -6.89 -25.23
N ASP A 221 11.36 -7.10 -24.25
CA ASP A 221 12.20 -8.29 -24.17
C ASP A 221 11.30 -9.52 -23.99
N THR A 222 11.07 -10.24 -25.09
CA THR A 222 10.13 -11.36 -25.12
C THR A 222 10.59 -12.53 -24.24
N PRO A 223 11.87 -12.95 -24.28
CA PRO A 223 12.41 -13.92 -23.33
C PRO A 223 12.22 -13.52 -21.85
N ALA A 224 12.54 -12.28 -21.47
CA ALA A 224 12.37 -11.81 -20.10
C ALA A 224 10.90 -11.78 -19.68
N LYS A 225 10.01 -11.35 -20.59
CA LYS A 225 8.57 -11.35 -20.39
C LYS A 225 8.02 -12.78 -20.16
N GLN A 226 8.47 -13.73 -20.96
CA GLN A 226 8.08 -15.14 -20.81
C GLN A 226 8.61 -15.74 -19.51
N ALA A 227 9.86 -15.44 -19.13
CA ALA A 227 10.43 -15.87 -17.86
C ALA A 227 9.63 -15.32 -16.67
N ALA A 228 9.25 -14.04 -16.70
CA ALA A 228 8.39 -13.45 -15.68
C ALA A 228 7.02 -14.15 -15.62
N TRP A 229 6.41 -14.44 -16.76
CA TRP A 229 5.13 -15.17 -16.81
C TRP A 229 5.21 -16.58 -16.23
N ALA A 230 6.26 -17.33 -16.56
CA ALA A 230 6.48 -18.67 -16.04
C ALA A 230 6.58 -18.68 -14.50
N VAL A 231 7.12 -17.62 -13.89
CA VAL A 231 7.12 -17.45 -12.43
C VAL A 231 5.68 -17.33 -11.90
N PHE A 232 4.84 -16.48 -12.48
CA PHE A 232 3.45 -16.32 -12.03
C PHE A 232 2.64 -17.61 -12.20
N GLU A 233 2.79 -18.31 -13.32
CA GLU A 233 2.13 -19.61 -13.56
C GLU A 233 2.57 -20.66 -12.54
N ARG A 234 3.87 -20.74 -12.23
CA ARG A 234 4.39 -21.62 -11.18
C ARG A 234 3.84 -21.26 -9.80
N LEU A 235 3.83 -19.99 -9.43
CA LEU A 235 3.29 -19.53 -8.15
C LEU A 235 1.78 -19.80 -8.03
N ASN A 236 1.04 -19.69 -9.14
CA ASN A 236 -0.38 -19.99 -9.18
C ASN A 236 -0.69 -21.46 -8.87
N GLY A 237 0.21 -22.35 -9.25
CA GLY A 237 0.13 -23.80 -9.04
C GLY A 237 0.67 -24.29 -7.70
N LEU A 238 1.06 -23.39 -6.78
CA LEU A 238 1.45 -23.80 -5.43
C LEU A 238 0.27 -24.47 -4.72
N LEU A 239 0.59 -25.49 -3.94
CA LEU A 239 -0.35 -26.20 -3.09
C LEU A 239 0.00 -25.96 -1.61
N PRO A 240 -0.99 -25.91 -0.71
CA PRO A 240 -0.69 -25.88 0.72
C PRO A 240 -0.04 -27.21 1.15
N ALA A 241 0.50 -27.26 2.37
CA ALA A 241 1.13 -28.48 2.89
C ALA A 241 0.08 -29.56 3.20
N THR A 242 -1.06 -29.13 3.72
CA THR A 242 -2.31 -29.90 3.92
C THR A 242 -3.49 -28.99 3.59
N ASP A 243 -4.73 -29.48 3.65
CA ASP A 243 -5.91 -28.64 3.38
C ASP A 243 -5.97 -27.38 4.28
N ASP A 244 -5.42 -27.47 5.50
CA ASP A 244 -5.45 -26.40 6.49
C ASP A 244 -4.10 -25.72 6.73
N ASP A 245 -2.98 -26.38 6.45
CA ASP A 245 -1.64 -25.92 6.82
C ASP A 245 -0.84 -25.28 5.67
N PRO A 246 -0.19 -24.12 5.93
CA PRO A 246 0.68 -23.50 4.95
C PRO A 246 2.00 -24.29 4.78
N GLN A 247 2.62 -24.14 3.61
CA GLN A 247 4.03 -24.52 3.47
C GLN A 247 4.91 -23.56 4.30
N GLU A 248 5.78 -24.12 5.14
CA GLU A 248 6.74 -23.34 5.91
C GLU A 248 8.10 -23.31 5.26
N TRP A 249 8.67 -22.10 5.19
CA TRP A 249 10.06 -21.89 4.77
C TRP A 249 10.87 -21.33 5.93
N ARG A 250 12.15 -21.71 6.01
CA ARG A 250 13.06 -21.29 7.08
C ARG A 250 14.37 -20.76 6.51
N PHE A 251 14.99 -19.84 7.22
CA PHE A 251 16.35 -19.43 6.89
C PHE A 251 17.33 -20.60 7.08
N SER A 252 18.33 -20.69 6.21
CA SER A 252 19.55 -21.44 6.49
C SER A 252 20.20 -20.91 7.79
N PRO A 253 21.04 -21.69 8.48
CA PRO A 253 21.79 -21.21 9.65
C PRO A 253 22.57 -19.92 9.37
N GLU A 254 23.17 -19.81 8.19
CA GLU A 254 23.95 -18.66 7.73
C GLU A 254 23.05 -17.44 7.48
N ALA A 255 21.93 -17.62 6.78
CA ALA A 255 20.96 -16.54 6.58
C ALA A 255 20.35 -16.09 7.92
N GLN A 256 20.09 -17.01 8.83
CA GLN A 256 19.56 -16.70 10.15
C GLN A 256 20.54 -15.84 10.97
N ALA A 257 21.84 -16.12 10.88
CA ALA A 257 22.89 -15.32 11.52
C ALA A 257 22.93 -13.89 10.95
N ILE A 258 22.94 -13.74 9.62
CA ILE A 258 22.89 -12.43 8.94
C ILE A 258 21.64 -11.65 9.35
N PHE A 259 20.49 -12.33 9.45
CA PHE A 259 19.25 -11.68 9.86
C PHE A 259 19.33 -11.15 11.30
N TYR A 260 19.99 -11.86 12.21
CA TYR A 260 20.19 -11.37 13.58
C TYR A 260 21.19 -10.22 13.67
N GLU A 261 22.26 -10.25 12.88
CA GLU A 261 23.20 -9.14 12.75
C GLU A 261 22.53 -7.86 12.29
N TRP A 262 21.51 -7.95 11.42
CA TRP A 262 20.68 -6.82 11.04
C TRP A 262 19.62 -6.47 12.10
N LEU A 263 18.88 -7.46 12.58
CA LEU A 263 17.69 -7.26 13.42
C LEU A 263 18.06 -6.59 14.74
N ILE A 264 19.11 -7.04 15.43
CA ILE A 264 19.47 -6.54 16.77
C ILE A 264 19.77 -5.03 16.76
N PRO A 265 20.69 -4.49 15.94
CA PRO A 265 20.94 -3.06 15.90
C PRO A 265 19.75 -2.28 15.33
N PHE A 266 19.00 -2.83 14.37
CA PHE A 266 17.78 -2.20 13.86
C PHE A 266 16.74 -2.00 14.96
N GLU A 267 16.48 -3.06 15.73
CA GLU A 267 15.58 -3.10 16.88
C GLU A 267 15.99 -2.13 17.99
N THR A 268 17.29 -2.04 18.27
CA THR A 268 17.84 -1.08 19.23
C THR A 268 17.63 0.35 18.73
N GLY A 269 17.94 0.62 17.45
CA GLY A 269 17.84 1.95 16.86
C GLY A 269 16.40 2.51 16.85
N ILE A 270 15.41 1.71 16.47
CA ILE A 270 14.01 2.17 16.44
C ILE A 270 13.36 2.30 17.83
N ARG A 271 13.98 1.75 18.88
CA ARG A 271 13.56 1.97 20.27
C ARG A 271 14.25 3.17 20.92
N GLY A 272 15.23 3.79 20.25
CA GLY A 272 15.85 5.02 20.70
C GLY A 272 14.90 6.22 20.59
N GLU A 273 15.37 7.38 21.05
CA GLU A 273 14.57 8.62 21.13
C GLU A 273 14.76 9.53 19.89
N ASP A 274 15.65 9.17 18.97
CA ASP A 274 16.04 10.02 17.84
C ASP A 274 15.02 10.05 16.69
N LEU A 275 14.13 9.06 16.62
CA LEU A 275 13.17 8.91 15.53
C LEU A 275 11.76 9.29 15.96
N HIS A 276 11.05 9.95 15.05
CA HIS A 276 9.65 10.30 15.28
C HIS A 276 8.77 9.03 15.45
N PRO A 277 7.81 9.00 16.39
CA PRO A 277 6.99 7.81 16.67
C PRO A 277 6.30 7.20 15.45
N ALA A 278 5.81 8.04 14.52
CA ALA A 278 5.16 7.56 13.30
C ALA A 278 6.10 6.81 12.35
N LEU A 279 7.37 7.27 12.25
CA LEU A 279 8.40 6.58 11.47
C LEU A 279 8.85 5.30 12.19
N VAL A 280 9.01 5.35 13.52
CA VAL A 280 9.27 4.15 14.33
C VAL A 280 8.19 3.08 14.09
N SER A 281 6.92 3.47 14.09
CA SER A 281 5.81 2.55 13.85
C SER A 281 5.81 1.95 12.43
N HIS A 282 6.28 2.71 11.42
CA HIS A 282 6.49 2.19 10.07
C HIS A 282 7.64 1.18 10.00
N LEU A 283 8.82 1.58 10.48
CA LEU A 283 10.01 0.73 10.50
C LEU A 283 9.80 -0.52 11.35
N ALA A 284 9.02 -0.43 12.42
CA ALA A 284 8.62 -1.57 13.24
C ALA A 284 7.94 -2.70 12.44
N LYS A 285 7.28 -2.39 11.31
CA LYS A 285 6.69 -3.39 10.42
C LYS A 285 7.73 -4.13 9.58
N TRP A 286 8.97 -3.67 9.52
CA TRP A 286 10.02 -4.28 8.73
C TRP A 286 10.51 -5.62 9.28
N ARG A 287 10.26 -5.89 10.56
CA ARG A 287 10.38 -7.24 11.17
C ARG A 287 9.63 -8.31 10.37
N LYS A 288 8.53 -7.91 9.72
CA LYS A 288 7.73 -8.75 8.81
C LYS A 288 8.19 -8.59 7.37
N LEU A 289 8.42 -7.35 6.92
CA LEU A 289 8.79 -7.02 5.53
C LEU A 289 10.00 -7.82 5.03
N ILE A 290 11.06 -7.88 5.84
CA ILE A 290 12.34 -8.48 5.40
C ILE A 290 12.23 -9.99 5.21
N PRO A 291 11.73 -10.78 6.18
CA PRO A 291 11.49 -12.21 5.95
C PRO A 291 10.48 -12.48 4.83
N ALA A 292 9.45 -11.65 4.69
CA ALA A 292 8.47 -11.78 3.61
C ALA A 292 9.10 -11.58 2.22
N LEU A 293 9.94 -10.55 2.05
CA LEU A 293 10.67 -10.32 0.81
C LEU A 293 11.67 -11.43 0.52
N ALA A 294 12.39 -11.92 1.53
CA ALA A 294 13.33 -13.02 1.37
C ALA A 294 12.63 -14.30 0.89
N LEU A 295 11.45 -14.61 1.45
CA LEU A 295 10.62 -15.73 0.98
C LEU A 295 10.13 -15.51 -0.45
N ILE A 296 9.64 -14.31 -0.79
CA ILE A 296 9.22 -14.01 -2.17
C ILE A 296 10.38 -14.20 -3.15
N PHE A 297 11.59 -13.74 -2.82
CA PHE A 297 12.76 -13.96 -3.67
C PHE A 297 13.14 -15.43 -3.79
N ALA A 298 13.05 -16.20 -2.70
CA ALA A 298 13.29 -17.64 -2.75
C ALA A 298 12.27 -18.35 -3.67
N LEU A 299 10.98 -18.02 -3.54
CA LEU A 299 9.93 -18.57 -4.37
C LEU A 299 10.08 -18.20 -5.86
N VAL A 300 10.69 -17.06 -6.16
CA VAL A 300 10.92 -16.59 -7.54
C VAL A 300 12.19 -17.22 -8.14
N ASP A 301 13.31 -17.20 -7.42
CA ASP A 301 14.63 -17.51 -7.96
C ASP A 301 15.12 -18.93 -7.63
N THR A 302 14.73 -19.47 -6.48
CA THR A 302 15.24 -20.74 -5.94
C THR A 302 14.11 -21.62 -5.37
N PRO A 303 13.06 -21.92 -6.15
CA PRO A 303 11.89 -22.66 -5.65
C PRO A 303 12.22 -24.09 -5.20
N ASP A 304 13.32 -24.68 -5.70
CA ASP A 304 13.69 -26.08 -5.49
C ASP A 304 14.55 -26.33 -4.25
N THR A 305 14.70 -25.34 -3.36
CA THR A 305 15.51 -25.43 -2.12
C THR A 305 14.80 -26.17 -0.98
N ASN A 306 13.66 -26.81 -1.26
CA ASN A 306 12.90 -27.61 -0.30
C ASN A 306 12.54 -26.86 1.00
N GLY A 307 12.07 -25.61 0.86
CA GLY A 307 11.64 -24.81 2.01
C GLY A 307 12.76 -24.04 2.72
N VAL A 308 13.95 -23.93 2.11
CA VAL A 308 15.08 -23.20 2.69
C VAL A 308 15.33 -21.88 1.96
N ILE A 309 15.42 -20.79 2.73
CA ILE A 309 15.78 -19.46 2.25
C ILE A 309 17.25 -19.23 2.57
N HIS A 310 18.07 -18.99 1.54
CA HIS A 310 19.50 -18.81 1.70
C HIS A 310 19.90 -17.33 1.81
N GLU A 311 21.19 -17.11 2.00
CA GLU A 311 21.81 -15.82 2.24
C GLU A 311 21.55 -14.86 1.07
N ARG A 312 21.55 -15.36 -0.16
CA ARG A 312 21.34 -14.56 -1.37
C ARG A 312 19.99 -13.85 -1.36
N GLU A 313 18.92 -14.57 -1.00
CA GLU A 313 17.56 -14.04 -0.98
C GLU A 313 17.39 -13.05 0.17
N LEU A 314 17.96 -13.35 1.34
CA LEU A 314 17.94 -12.45 2.48
C LEU A 314 18.73 -11.17 2.22
N ILE A 315 19.94 -11.25 1.66
CA ILE A 315 20.76 -10.08 1.32
C ILE A 315 20.00 -9.18 0.33
N ARG A 316 19.29 -9.76 -0.64
CA ARG A 316 18.44 -8.97 -1.54
C ARG A 316 17.30 -8.28 -0.78
N ALA A 317 16.67 -8.94 0.18
CA ALA A 317 15.65 -8.31 1.03
C ALA A 317 16.21 -7.16 1.87
N LEU A 318 17.42 -7.30 2.42
CA LEU A 318 18.11 -6.24 3.14
C LEU A 318 18.47 -5.05 2.24
N ALA A 319 18.92 -5.30 1.00
CA ALA A 319 19.16 -4.24 0.02
C ALA A 319 17.87 -3.48 -0.34
N TRP A 320 16.72 -4.17 -0.37
CA TRP A 320 15.42 -3.50 -0.48
C TRP A 320 15.11 -2.62 0.74
N ALA A 321 15.45 -3.06 1.95
CA ALA A 321 15.31 -2.24 3.16
C ALA A 321 16.10 -0.93 3.03
N GLU A 322 17.35 -1.00 2.58
CA GLU A 322 18.19 0.17 2.36
C GLU A 322 17.58 1.11 1.32
N HIS A 323 17.02 0.57 0.23
CA HIS A 323 16.34 1.35 -0.79
C HIS A 323 15.05 2.01 -0.29
N LEU A 324 14.25 1.31 0.51
CA LEU A 324 12.95 1.78 1.01
C LEU A 324 13.09 2.82 2.12
N ARG A 325 14.20 2.83 2.86
CA ARG A 325 14.35 3.66 4.06
C ARG A 325 14.26 5.16 3.74
N PRO A 326 15.00 5.70 2.75
CA PRO A 326 14.85 7.10 2.35
C PRO A 326 13.43 7.47 1.89
N HIS A 327 12.70 6.52 1.30
CA HIS A 327 11.30 6.75 0.89
C HIS A 327 10.37 6.84 2.09
N ALA A 328 10.54 5.97 3.10
CA ALA A 328 9.82 6.06 4.36
C ALA A 328 10.15 7.37 5.11
N GLU A 329 11.42 7.73 5.22
CA GLU A 329 11.86 8.99 5.82
C GLU A 329 11.23 10.20 5.11
N ARG A 330 11.22 10.20 3.77
CA ARG A 330 10.54 11.24 2.97
C ARG A 330 9.03 11.28 3.21
N LEU A 331 8.39 10.12 3.31
CA LEU A 331 6.95 10.01 3.57
C LEU A 331 6.58 10.67 4.90
N TYR A 332 7.33 10.40 5.97
CA TYR A 332 7.05 10.93 7.31
C TYR A 332 7.65 12.32 7.57
N ALA A 333 8.68 12.75 6.82
CA ALA A 333 9.17 14.13 6.86
C ALA A 333 8.06 15.16 6.54
N ALA A 334 7.05 14.76 5.76
CA ALA A 334 5.88 15.57 5.46
C ALA A 334 4.99 15.91 6.68
N ALA A 335 4.98 15.04 7.71
CA ALA A 335 4.29 15.30 8.97
C ALA A 335 5.10 16.21 9.89
N LEU A 336 6.43 16.12 9.82
CA LEU A 336 7.32 16.74 10.80
C LEU A 336 7.35 18.27 10.70
N ILE A 337 7.18 18.85 9.50
CA ILE A 337 7.33 20.30 9.35
C ILE A 337 6.43 20.82 8.20
N PRO A 338 5.21 21.34 8.47
CA PRO A 338 4.39 22.04 7.48
C PRO A 338 5.13 23.10 6.66
N GLU A 339 6.17 23.67 7.25
CA GLU A 339 6.98 24.78 6.75
C GLU A 339 8.15 24.34 5.85
N THR A 340 8.54 23.05 5.82
CA THR A 340 9.70 22.59 5.00
C THR A 340 9.46 22.70 3.50
N THR A 341 8.24 22.50 3.02
CA THR A 341 7.95 22.64 1.59
C THR A 341 8.04 24.10 1.15
N GLY A 342 7.50 25.02 1.94
CA GLY A 342 7.64 26.46 1.72
C GLY A 342 9.10 26.91 1.84
N ALA A 343 9.82 26.44 2.86
CA ALA A 343 11.23 26.74 3.09
C ALA A 343 12.12 26.22 1.96
N HIS A 344 11.95 24.98 1.50
CA HIS A 344 12.67 24.45 0.34
C HIS A 344 12.35 25.23 -0.93
N ALA A 345 11.08 25.55 -1.18
CA ALA A 345 10.69 26.36 -2.32
C ALA A 345 11.35 27.75 -2.26
N LEU A 346 11.33 28.38 -1.09
CA LEU A 346 11.94 29.69 -0.86
C LEU A 346 13.45 29.63 -1.06
N LEU A 347 14.13 28.64 -0.46
CA LEU A 347 15.56 28.40 -0.59
C LEU A 347 15.97 28.15 -2.05
N ALA A 348 15.20 27.34 -2.80
CA ALA A 348 15.45 27.09 -4.21
C ALA A 348 15.28 28.36 -5.06
N LYS A 349 14.33 29.25 -4.73
CA LYS A 349 14.14 30.54 -5.40
C LYS A 349 15.26 31.52 -5.08
N ILE A 350 15.77 31.51 -3.85
CA ILE A 350 16.94 32.29 -3.43
C ILE A 350 18.18 31.79 -4.17
N LYS A 351 18.50 30.49 -4.09
CA LYS A 351 19.64 29.88 -4.80
C LYS A 351 19.55 30.05 -6.32
N GLY A 352 18.34 30.05 -6.88
CA GLY A 352 18.07 30.28 -8.30
C GLY A 352 18.01 31.75 -8.72
N GLY A 353 18.38 32.69 -7.85
CA GLY A 353 18.48 34.12 -8.15
C GLY A 353 17.15 34.81 -8.46
N LYS A 354 16.02 34.26 -8.00
CA LYS A 354 14.67 34.79 -8.31
C LYS A 354 14.22 35.92 -7.40
N LEU A 355 14.96 36.19 -6.33
CA LEU A 355 14.80 37.38 -5.49
C LEU A 355 15.78 38.44 -5.99
N CYS A 356 15.39 39.14 -7.05
CA CYS A 356 16.14 40.25 -7.62
C CYS A 356 15.22 41.45 -7.85
N ASP A 357 15.81 42.63 -7.99
CA ASP A 357 15.12 43.85 -8.39
C ASP A 357 14.87 43.90 -9.91
N GLY A 358 14.33 45.02 -10.38
CA GLY A 358 13.99 45.22 -11.80
C GLY A 358 15.19 45.20 -12.75
N ASP A 359 16.39 45.44 -12.21
CA ASP A 359 17.65 45.48 -12.96
C ASP A 359 18.44 44.17 -12.84
N GLY A 360 17.89 43.17 -12.13
CA GLY A 360 18.47 41.84 -11.97
C GLY A 360 19.48 41.69 -10.83
N LEU A 361 19.62 42.70 -9.96
CA LEU A 361 20.48 42.62 -8.78
C LEU A 361 19.81 41.78 -7.69
N LEU A 362 20.53 40.82 -7.13
CA LEU A 362 20.02 39.94 -6.07
C LEU A 362 19.73 40.74 -4.79
N TRP A 363 18.60 40.45 -4.17
CA TRP A 363 18.25 41.05 -2.89
C TRP A 363 19.11 40.47 -1.77
N GLU A 364 19.70 41.33 -0.94
CA GLU A 364 20.39 40.91 0.29
C GLU A 364 19.42 40.61 1.43
N SER A 365 18.17 41.04 1.30
CA SER A 365 17.10 40.81 2.28
C SER A 365 15.71 41.00 1.66
N PHE A 366 14.69 40.42 2.30
CA PHE A 366 13.30 40.55 1.86
C PHE A 366 12.34 40.63 3.04
N THR A 367 11.13 41.15 2.79
CA THR A 367 10.00 41.02 3.71
C THR A 367 9.04 39.95 3.18
N PRO A 368 8.29 39.24 4.05
CA PRO A 368 7.38 38.19 3.59
C PRO A 368 6.36 38.66 2.54
N ARG A 369 5.95 39.94 2.59
CA ARG A 369 5.04 40.54 1.61
C ARG A 369 5.64 40.61 0.20
N LEU A 370 6.93 40.92 0.07
CA LEU A 370 7.60 41.03 -1.25
C LEU A 370 7.62 39.69 -1.99
N VAL A 371 7.75 38.58 -1.25
CA VAL A 371 7.72 37.23 -1.83
C VAL A 371 6.28 36.80 -2.09
N ALA A 372 5.34 37.05 -1.17
CA ALA A 372 3.94 36.66 -1.33
C ALA A 372 3.30 37.27 -2.58
N VAL A 373 3.65 38.52 -2.92
CA VAL A 373 3.17 39.21 -4.14
C VAL A 373 3.63 38.50 -5.42
N LYS A 374 4.74 37.77 -5.40
CA LYS A 374 5.19 36.97 -6.55
C LYS A 374 4.34 35.69 -6.76
N SER A 375 3.48 35.34 -5.80
CA SER A 375 2.49 34.25 -5.90
C SER A 375 3.09 32.90 -6.33
N TRP A 376 4.28 32.59 -5.84
CA TRP A 376 4.91 31.29 -6.10
C TRP A 376 4.14 30.17 -5.40
N ALA A 377 4.11 28.99 -6.02
CA ALA A 377 3.44 27.82 -5.46
C ALA A 377 3.97 27.51 -4.06
N GLY A 378 3.09 27.47 -3.05
CA GLY A 378 3.44 27.25 -1.64
C GLY A 378 3.96 28.49 -0.89
N LEU A 379 4.06 29.65 -1.55
CA LEU A 379 4.55 30.93 -1.01
C LEU A 379 3.64 32.09 -1.47
N ASN A 380 2.32 31.86 -1.48
CA ASN A 380 1.31 32.77 -2.02
C ASN A 380 0.61 33.63 -0.96
N SER A 381 0.96 33.45 0.32
CA SER A 381 0.45 34.26 1.42
C SER A 381 1.60 34.74 2.31
N VAL A 382 1.42 35.90 2.95
CA VAL A 382 2.40 36.46 3.90
C VAL A 382 2.71 35.47 5.03
N ASP A 383 1.70 34.71 5.49
CA ASP A 383 1.86 33.69 6.54
C ASP A 383 2.71 32.51 6.06
N SER A 384 2.44 31.98 4.86
CA SER A 384 3.21 30.87 4.28
C SER A 384 4.69 31.23 4.08
N VAL A 385 4.97 32.46 3.64
CA VAL A 385 6.34 32.94 3.46
C VAL A 385 7.04 33.15 4.80
N ARG A 386 6.35 33.72 5.80
CA ARG A 386 6.91 33.94 7.13
C ARG A 386 7.36 32.62 7.75
N LYS A 387 6.46 31.65 7.78
CA LYS A 387 6.71 30.29 8.27
C LYS A 387 7.90 29.61 7.58
N ALA A 388 7.97 29.72 6.25
CA ALA A 388 9.10 29.23 5.47
C ALA A 388 10.43 29.94 5.83
N ALA A 389 10.40 31.26 6.02
CA ALA A 389 11.57 32.06 6.34
C ALA A 389 12.05 31.87 7.79
N GLU A 390 11.13 31.65 8.74
CA GLU A 390 11.45 31.30 10.13
C GLU A 390 12.21 29.98 10.19
N LEU A 391 11.71 28.95 9.50
CA LEU A 391 12.42 27.67 9.44
C LEU A 391 13.82 27.82 8.84
N LEU A 392 13.97 28.55 7.73
CA LEU A 392 15.31 28.80 7.16
C LEU A 392 16.21 29.61 8.09
N ALA A 393 15.65 30.47 8.94
CA ALA A 393 16.41 31.21 9.93
C ALA A 393 16.92 30.30 11.07
N ASP A 394 16.11 29.34 11.51
CA ASP A 394 16.51 28.35 12.51
C ASP A 394 17.69 27.50 12.03
N TYR A 395 17.75 27.20 10.72
CA TYR A 395 18.88 26.51 10.08
C TYR A 395 20.04 27.44 9.65
N GLY A 396 19.99 28.74 10.00
CA GLY A 396 21.07 29.70 9.71
C GLY A 396 21.17 30.17 8.26
N TRP A 397 20.22 29.80 7.39
CA TRP A 397 20.18 30.23 5.99
C TRP A 397 19.64 31.66 5.84
N LEU A 398 18.84 32.14 6.80
CA LEU A 398 18.35 33.51 6.90
C LEU A 398 18.63 34.07 8.30
N ALA A 399 18.66 35.40 8.45
CA ALA A 399 18.68 36.05 9.76
C ALA A 399 17.49 37.00 9.90
N ARG A 400 16.75 36.90 11.01
CA ARG A 400 15.60 37.77 11.28
C ARG A 400 16.08 39.12 11.79
N GLU A 401 15.67 40.17 11.10
CA GLU A 401 15.88 41.56 11.51
C GLU A 401 14.52 42.16 11.91
N THR A 402 14.34 42.38 13.21
CA THR A 402 13.21 43.13 13.75
C THR A 402 13.56 44.62 13.77
N ALA A 403 12.99 45.37 12.82
CA ALA A 403 13.08 46.83 12.89
C ALA A 403 12.16 47.37 14.01
N PRO A 404 12.64 48.31 14.85
CA PRO A 404 11.79 48.97 15.83
C PRO A 404 10.68 49.75 15.11
N THR A 405 9.51 49.80 15.73
CA THR A 405 8.36 50.53 15.20
C THR A 405 8.70 52.02 15.12
N GLY A 406 8.54 52.63 13.95
CA GLY A 406 8.65 54.09 13.80
C GLY A 406 7.67 54.83 14.71
N SER A 407 7.92 56.13 14.93
CA SER A 407 7.19 57.02 15.83
C SER A 407 5.66 57.12 15.63
N ALA A 408 5.11 56.51 14.56
CA ALA A 408 3.69 56.45 14.24
C ALA A 408 2.98 55.13 14.67
N GLY A 409 3.63 54.23 15.41
CA GLY A 409 2.96 53.10 16.09
C GLY A 409 2.39 52.01 15.17
N GLY A 410 3.06 51.69 14.05
CA GLY A 410 2.68 50.57 13.18
C GLY A 410 3.20 49.20 13.65
N ARG A 411 2.61 48.09 13.16
CA ARG A 411 3.09 46.72 13.44
C ARG A 411 4.57 46.57 12.96
N PRO A 412 5.47 45.98 13.75
CA PRO A 412 6.87 45.77 13.37
C PRO A 412 6.97 45.08 12.00
N SER A 413 7.76 45.65 11.09
CA SER A 413 8.07 45.00 9.82
C SER A 413 9.14 43.94 10.04
N GLU A 414 8.80 42.69 9.78
CA GLU A 414 9.77 41.59 9.80
C GLU A 414 10.50 41.53 8.48
N ARG A 415 11.83 41.62 8.57
CA ARG A 415 12.74 41.49 7.45
C ARG A 415 13.66 40.29 7.67
N TYR A 416 13.99 39.58 6.61
CA TYR A 416 14.91 38.45 6.63
C TYR A 416 16.11 38.79 5.76
N LEU A 417 17.31 38.75 6.35
CA LEU A 417 18.60 38.87 5.67
C LEU A 417 18.97 37.51 5.07
N ILE A 418 19.45 37.51 3.83
CA ILE A 418 19.87 36.30 3.13
C ILE A 418 21.33 36.00 3.47
N HIS A 419 21.63 34.77 3.89
CA HIS A 419 23.01 34.39 4.17
C HIS A 419 23.89 34.55 2.91
N PRO A 420 25.07 35.20 2.99
CA PRO A 420 25.91 35.48 1.80
C PRO A 420 26.26 34.25 0.96
N ALA A 421 26.40 33.07 1.59
CA ALA A 421 26.64 31.81 0.89
C ALA A 421 25.53 31.44 -0.13
N LEU A 422 24.30 31.92 0.06
CA LEU A 422 23.20 31.68 -0.88
C LEU A 422 23.22 32.64 -2.09
N LEU A 423 23.92 33.77 -1.97
CA LEU A 423 24.05 34.78 -3.03
C LEU A 423 25.25 34.50 -3.96
N ALA A 424 26.22 33.69 -3.51
CA ALA A 424 27.45 33.37 -4.23
C ALA A 424 27.30 32.29 -5.33
N GLY A 425 26.10 31.76 -5.59
CA GLY A 425 25.85 30.80 -6.68
C GLY A 425 26.55 29.44 -6.56
N GLY A 426 27.11 29.10 -5.39
CA GLY A 426 27.85 27.86 -5.17
C GLY A 426 26.99 26.71 -4.64
N LYS A 427 27.17 25.52 -5.21
CA LYS A 427 26.68 24.26 -4.63
C LYS A 427 27.28 24.09 -3.22
N ALA A 428 26.42 24.19 -2.21
CA ALA A 428 26.59 23.58 -0.89
C ALA A 428 25.47 22.55 -0.74
#